data_AF-A0A7J4LM75-F1
#
_entry.id   AF-A0A7J4LM75-F1
#
_cell.length_a   1.000
_cell.length_b   1.000
_cell.length_c   1.000
_cell.angle_alpha   90.00
_cell.angle_beta   90.00
_cell.angle_gamma   90.00
#
_symmetry.space_group_name_H-M   'P 1'
#
loop_
_entity.id
_entity.type
_entity.pdbx_description
1 polymer ?
#
loop_
_entity_poly.entity_id
_entity_poly.type
_entity_poly.pdbx_seq_one_letter_code
_entity_poly.pdbx_strand_id
1 'polypeptide(L)'
;MHHKKIGTILLIFTLVLAVVLYSLKYQAEKPLRDKIAALGGGDSCDHPIGEQCPHQQLGKLLPYTYFGFSVLILLAGLGVYLIIYGQEMKNNYDNINPDMIARRIEKSLQKNYQKEVQKESLDEKFNILLTALDKDEQNVLKAIKEQDGISQSTLKFRVDLSKTKLSLILTSFEKKNLITKVKTGKINHIYLKKAV
;
A
#
# COMPACT_ATOMS: atom_id res chain seq x y z
N MET A 1 19.53 -12.73 -3.58
CA MET A 1 20.78 -13.27 -2.99
C MET A 1 22.04 -12.43 -3.27
N HIS A 2 22.01 -11.43 -4.16
CA HIS A 2 23.21 -10.68 -4.55
C HIS A 2 23.60 -9.56 -3.57
N HIS A 3 22.62 -8.83 -3.00
CA HIS A 3 22.89 -7.65 -2.17
C HIS A 3 23.69 -7.92 -0.89
N LYS A 4 23.46 -9.06 -0.22
CA LYS A 4 24.29 -9.47 0.93
C LYS A 4 25.74 -9.73 0.53
N LYS A 5 25.96 -10.43 -0.59
CA LYS A 5 27.31 -10.71 -1.11
C LYS A 5 28.02 -9.41 -1.48
N ILE A 6 27.31 -8.48 -2.13
CA ILE A 6 27.83 -7.15 -2.47
C ILE A 6 28.21 -6.37 -1.21
N GLY A 7 27.35 -6.34 -0.18
CA GLY A 7 27.64 -5.67 1.09
C GLY A 7 28.84 -6.28 1.84
N THR A 8 28.95 -7.62 1.87
CA THR A 8 30.11 -8.30 2.48
C THR A 8 31.40 -8.02 1.72
N ILE A 9 31.37 -8.05 0.38
CA ILE A 9 32.54 -7.72 -0.46
C ILE A 9 32.95 -6.26 -0.21
N LEU A 10 31.99 -5.33 -0.13
CA LEU A 10 32.25 -3.93 0.14
C LEU A 10 32.93 -3.73 1.51
N LEU A 11 32.47 -4.42 2.56
CA LEU A 11 33.10 -4.35 3.88
C LEU A 11 34.53 -4.90 3.89
N ILE A 12 34.77 -6.04 3.23
CA ILE A 12 36.12 -6.61 3.10
C ILE A 12 37.03 -5.62 2.37
N PHE A 13 36.54 -5.00 1.30
CA PHE A 13 37.28 -3.99 0.56
C PHE A 13 37.59 -2.75 1.42
N THR A 14 36.63 -2.26 2.21
CA THR A 14 36.85 -1.15 3.15
C THR A 14 37.90 -1.50 4.22
N LEU A 15 37.88 -2.73 4.73
CA LEU A 15 38.88 -3.21 5.69
C LEU A 15 40.29 -3.20 5.08
N VAL A 16 40.43 -3.71 3.85
CA VAL A 16 41.72 -3.72 3.14
C VAL A 16 42.21 -2.29 2.90
N LEU A 17 41.35 -1.39 2.43
CA LEU A 17 41.71 0.03 2.25
C LEU A 17 42.12 0.70 3.56
N ALA A 18 41.47 0.38 4.67
CA ALA A 18 41.84 0.90 5.98
C ALA A 18 43.25 0.46 6.40
N VAL A 19 43.61 -0.81 6.17
CA VAL A 19 44.97 -1.33 6.44
C VAL A 19 46.01 -0.62 5.56
N VAL A 20 45.71 -0.41 4.28
CA VAL A 20 46.61 0.31 3.36
C VAL A 20 46.80 1.76 3.80
N LEU A 21 45.72 2.48 4.09
CA LEU A 21 45.79 3.88 4.55
C LEU A 21 46.52 4.02 5.88
N TYR A 22 46.29 3.10 6.81
CA TYR A 22 47.03 3.05 8.07
C TYR A 22 48.54 2.82 7.84
N SER A 23 48.88 1.90 6.94
CA SER A 23 50.29 1.62 6.59
C SER A 23 50.96 2.83 5.94
N LEU A 24 50.27 3.53 5.04
CA LEU A 24 50.77 4.76 4.42
C LEU A 24 50.93 5.89 5.44
N LYS A 25 49.96 6.05 6.35
CA LYS A 25 50.07 7.00 7.46
C LYS A 25 51.29 6.69 8.32
N TYR A 26 51.47 5.44 8.72
CA TYR A 26 52.61 5.03 9.53
C TYR A 26 53.95 5.30 8.83
N GLN A 27 54.05 4.99 7.53
CA GLN A 27 55.25 5.27 6.74
C GLN A 27 55.54 6.76 6.59
N ALA A 28 54.50 7.59 6.43
CA ALA A 28 54.66 9.04 6.32
C ALA A 28 55.01 9.70 7.66
N GLU A 29 54.46 9.21 8.78
CA GLU A 29 54.70 9.78 10.11
C GLU A 29 56.02 9.34 10.72
N LYS A 30 56.50 8.12 10.43
CA LYS A 30 57.74 7.58 10.99
C LYS A 30 58.97 8.50 10.82
N PRO A 31 59.35 8.96 9.60
CA PRO A 31 60.53 9.80 9.44
C PRO A 31 60.39 11.17 10.12
N LEU A 32 59.16 11.70 10.25
CA LEU A 32 58.90 12.94 10.98
C LEU A 32 59.00 12.74 12.49
N ARG A 33 58.45 11.65 13.01
CA ARG A 33 58.54 11.26 14.43
C ARG A 33 59.99 11.02 14.85
N ASP A 34 60.78 10.33 14.05
CA ASP A 34 62.19 10.05 14.34
C ASP A 34 63.01 11.35 14.39
N LYS A 35 62.72 12.32 13.50
CA LYS A 35 63.33 13.66 13.55
C LYS A 35 62.93 14.45 14.80
N ILE A 36 61.67 14.41 15.21
CA ILE A 36 61.19 15.10 16.42
C ILE A 36 61.82 14.48 17.68
N ALA A 37 61.95 13.16 17.73
CA ALA A 37 62.59 12.46 18.84
C ALA A 37 64.09 12.79 18.94
N ALA A 38 64.79 12.91 17.81
CA ALA A 38 66.20 13.30 17.77
C ALA A 38 66.45 14.74 18.23
N LEU A 39 65.45 15.62 18.10
CA LEU A 39 65.51 17.04 18.52
C LEU A 39 65.08 17.27 19.98
N GLY A 40 64.91 16.21 20.78
CA GLY A 40 64.62 16.31 22.22
C GLY A 40 63.13 16.36 22.60
N GLY A 41 62.20 16.21 21.64
CA GLY A 41 60.80 15.91 21.92
C GLY A 41 59.99 16.96 22.70
N GLY A 42 60.50 18.19 22.85
CA GLY A 42 59.80 19.31 23.49
C GLY A 42 58.96 20.13 22.50
N ASP A 43 58.00 20.90 23.02
CA ASP A 43 57.21 21.89 22.25
C ASP A 43 58.06 23.06 21.69
N SER A 44 59.34 23.13 22.06
CA SER A 44 60.32 24.07 21.53
C SER A 44 60.91 23.53 20.21
N CYS A 45 60.51 24.14 19.10
CA CYS A 45 61.12 23.92 17.79
C CYS A 45 62.57 24.45 17.77
N ASP A 46 63.54 23.70 18.29
CA ASP A 46 64.96 24.01 18.09
C ASP A 46 65.42 23.42 16.75
N HIS A 47 65.25 24.18 15.67
CA HIS A 47 65.76 23.84 14.34
C HIS A 47 66.61 24.97 13.77
N PRO A 48 67.57 24.68 12.85
CA PRO A 48 68.37 25.71 12.21
C PRO A 48 67.49 26.77 11.52
N ILE A 49 67.95 28.02 11.54
CA ILE A 49 67.26 29.18 10.97
C ILE A 49 67.09 28.94 9.46
N GLY A 50 65.83 28.81 9.00
CA GLY A 50 65.48 28.65 7.59
C GLY A 50 64.74 27.34 7.23
N GLU A 51 64.69 26.35 8.12
CA GLU A 51 63.90 25.13 7.92
C GLU A 51 62.49 25.24 8.54
N GLN A 52 61.51 24.50 8.02
CA GLN A 52 60.15 24.46 8.60
C GLN A 52 60.10 23.48 9.77
N CYS A 53 59.48 23.88 10.89
CA CYS A 53 59.21 23.00 12.03
C CYS A 53 58.61 21.64 11.59
N PRO A 54 59.20 20.51 11.99
CA PRO A 54 58.64 19.17 11.75
C PRO A 54 57.20 19.02 12.27
N HIS A 55 56.86 19.69 13.38
CA HIS A 55 55.49 19.75 13.92
C HIS A 55 54.50 20.42 12.97
N GLN A 56 54.91 21.47 12.25
CA GLN A 56 54.07 22.16 11.28
C GLN A 56 53.84 21.31 10.04
N GLN A 57 54.82 20.51 9.62
CA GLN A 57 54.68 19.57 8.50
C GLN A 57 53.74 18.42 8.84
N LEU A 58 53.79 17.90 10.07
CA LEU A 58 52.85 16.88 10.56
C LEU A 58 51.41 17.45 10.64
N GLY A 59 51.28 18.70 11.09
CA GLY A 59 50.01 19.41 11.15
C GLY A 59 49.30 19.56 9.80
N LYS A 60 50.07 19.70 8.70
CA LYS A 60 49.52 19.73 7.33
C LYS A 60 49.01 18.37 6.86
N LEU A 61 49.54 17.26 7.39
CA LEU A 61 49.13 15.90 7.01
C LEU A 61 47.82 15.47 7.69
N LEU A 62 47.57 15.96 8.90
CA LEU A 62 46.36 15.68 9.69
C LEU A 62 45.04 15.82 8.92
N PRO A 63 44.73 16.95 8.25
CA PRO A 63 43.44 17.11 7.55
C PRO A 63 43.22 16.05 6.45
N TYR A 64 44.27 15.67 5.73
CA TYR A 64 44.18 14.62 4.70
C TYR A 64 43.90 13.24 5.30
N THR A 65 44.52 12.93 6.45
CA THR A 65 44.26 11.66 7.15
C THR A 65 42.82 11.60 7.66
N TYR A 66 42.30 12.67 8.26
CA TYR A 66 40.91 12.74 8.71
C TYR A 66 39.91 12.61 7.58
N PHE A 67 40.19 13.23 6.43
CA PHE A 67 39.34 13.08 5.24
C PHE A 67 39.31 11.62 4.75
N GLY A 68 40.46 10.95 4.69
CA GLY A 68 40.53 9.53 4.31
C GLY A 68 39.73 8.61 5.24
N PHE A 69 39.85 8.79 6.56
CA PHE A 69 39.06 8.02 7.52
C PHE A 69 37.56 8.34 7.47
N SER A 70 37.19 9.60 7.20
CA SER A 70 35.78 9.98 7.01
C SER A 70 35.12 9.23 5.85
N VAL A 71 35.81 9.14 4.71
CA VAL A 71 35.33 8.38 3.55
C VAL A 71 35.20 6.89 3.87
N LEU A 72 36.15 6.31 4.61
CA LEU A 72 36.08 4.91 5.05
C LEU A 72 34.87 4.64 5.94
N ILE A 73 34.55 5.54 6.88
CA ILE A 73 33.38 5.39 7.77
C ILE A 73 32.10 5.40 6.94
N LEU A 74 31.97 6.29 5.96
CA LEU A 74 30.82 6.33 5.06
C LEU A 74 30.70 5.04 4.24
N LEU A 75 31.80 4.55 3.67
CA LEU A 75 31.82 3.30 2.90
C LEU A 75 31.43 2.08 3.77
N ALA A 76 31.97 2.01 4.98
CA ALA A 76 31.64 0.96 5.94
C ALA A 76 30.16 1.02 6.34
N GLY A 77 29.65 2.22 6.61
CA GLY A 77 28.23 2.45 6.92
C GLY A 77 27.31 1.98 5.79
N LEU A 78 27.66 2.29 4.54
CA LEU A 78 26.93 1.78 3.36
C LEU A 78 26.99 0.26 3.24
N GLY A 79 28.15 -0.35 3.51
CA GLY A 79 28.31 -1.80 3.53
C GLY A 79 27.41 -2.49 4.57
N VAL A 80 27.40 -1.98 5.79
CA VAL A 80 26.52 -2.46 6.87
C VAL A 80 25.04 -2.26 6.51
N TYR A 81 24.69 -1.08 5.99
CA TYR A 81 23.33 -0.76 5.57
C TYR A 81 22.79 -1.75 4.54
N LEU A 82 23.57 -2.07 3.51
CA LEU A 82 23.17 -3.04 2.48
C LEU A 82 22.97 -4.46 3.03
N ILE A 83 23.74 -4.85 4.04
CA ILE A 83 23.61 -6.18 4.68
C ILE A 83 22.31 -6.27 5.48
N ILE A 84 21.96 -5.23 6.24
CA ILE A 84 20.74 -5.18 7.06
C ILE A 84 19.51 -5.08 6.15
N TYR A 85 19.48 -4.11 5.25
CA TYR A 85 18.31 -3.86 4.39
C TYR A 85 18.07 -4.99 3.38
N GLY A 86 19.13 -5.64 2.91
CA GLY A 86 19.03 -6.83 2.04
C GLY A 86 18.36 -8.03 2.70
N GLN A 87 18.21 -8.06 4.04
CA GLN A 87 17.47 -9.10 4.76
C GLN A 87 15.97 -8.85 4.75
N GLU A 88 15.59 -7.61 4.96
CA GLU A 88 14.20 -7.18 5.07
C GLU A 88 13.44 -7.40 3.75
N MET A 89 14.06 -7.01 2.63
CA MET A 89 13.48 -7.22 1.29
C MET A 89 13.31 -8.69 0.92
N LYS A 90 14.25 -9.56 1.31
CA LYS A 90 14.16 -11.00 1.02
C LYS A 90 13.00 -11.64 1.80
N ASN A 91 12.90 -11.31 3.08
CA ASN A 91 11.83 -11.85 3.94
C ASN A 91 10.44 -11.38 3.49
N ASN A 92 10.31 -10.17 2.93
CA ASN A 92 9.04 -9.67 2.45
C ASN A 92 8.60 -10.34 1.12
N TYR A 93 9.54 -10.61 0.22
CA TYR A 93 9.27 -11.28 -1.05
C TYR A 93 8.89 -12.76 -0.87
N ASP A 94 9.60 -13.49 -0.01
CA ASP A 94 9.34 -14.91 0.26
C ASP A 94 7.98 -15.15 0.96
N ASN A 95 7.37 -14.12 1.57
CA ASN A 95 6.05 -14.19 2.20
C ASN A 95 4.87 -13.97 1.24
N ILE A 96 5.13 -13.57 -0.02
CA ILE A 96 4.08 -13.44 -1.04
C ILE A 96 3.89 -14.82 -1.68
N ASN A 97 3.10 -15.68 -1.02
CA ASN A 97 2.68 -16.95 -1.60
C ASN A 97 1.78 -16.68 -2.81
N PRO A 98 2.19 -17.02 -4.05
CA PRO A 98 1.40 -16.76 -5.26
C PRO A 98 0.03 -17.46 -5.20
N ASP A 99 -0.04 -18.60 -4.51
CA ASP A 99 -1.26 -19.37 -4.29
C ASP A 99 -2.31 -18.60 -3.46
N MET A 100 -1.90 -17.73 -2.54
CA MET A 100 -2.85 -16.92 -1.76
C MET A 100 -3.50 -15.83 -2.60
N ILE A 101 -2.77 -15.28 -3.58
CA ILE A 101 -3.30 -14.27 -4.49
C ILE A 101 -4.32 -14.93 -5.42
N ALA A 102 -3.98 -16.08 -6.01
CA ALA A 102 -4.89 -16.85 -6.86
C ALA A 102 -6.20 -17.21 -6.13
N ARG A 103 -6.11 -17.74 -4.90
CA ARG A 103 -7.29 -18.07 -4.08
C ARG A 103 -8.16 -16.86 -3.76
N ARG A 104 -7.58 -15.68 -3.56
CA ARG A 104 -8.35 -14.46 -3.28
C ARG A 104 -9.11 -13.99 -4.52
N ILE A 105 -8.48 -14.08 -5.69
CA ILE A 105 -9.10 -13.74 -6.97
C ILE A 105 -10.26 -14.70 -7.26
N GLU A 106 -10.05 -16.02 -7.12
CA GLU A 106 -11.09 -17.03 -7.33
C GLU A 106 -12.30 -16.80 -6.42
N LYS A 107 -12.08 -16.52 -5.13
CA LYS A 107 -13.16 -16.20 -4.19
C LYS A 107 -13.95 -14.96 -4.61
N SER A 108 -13.30 -13.93 -5.13
CA SER A 108 -14.01 -12.73 -5.61
C SER A 108 -14.82 -13.01 -6.88
N LEU A 109 -14.29 -13.80 -7.82
CA LEU A 109 -15.00 -14.21 -9.03
C LEU A 109 -16.22 -15.06 -8.71
N GLN A 110 -16.07 -16.06 -7.85
CA GLN A 110 -17.17 -16.96 -7.46
C GLN A 110 -18.30 -16.21 -6.76
N LYS A 111 -17.96 -15.23 -5.89
CA LYS A 111 -18.96 -14.39 -5.21
C LYS A 111 -19.73 -13.50 -6.17
N ASN A 112 -19.08 -12.96 -7.20
CA ASN A 112 -19.75 -12.13 -8.20
C ASN A 112 -20.66 -12.98 -9.09
N TYR A 113 -20.19 -14.14 -9.53
CA TYR A 113 -21.00 -15.09 -10.31
C TYR A 113 -22.28 -15.51 -9.57
N GLN A 114 -22.18 -15.85 -8.28
CA GLN A 114 -23.36 -16.20 -7.47
C GLN A 114 -24.37 -15.06 -7.37
N LYS A 115 -23.91 -13.80 -7.30
CA LYS A 115 -24.82 -12.64 -7.28
C LYS A 115 -25.55 -12.45 -8.60
N GLU A 116 -24.88 -12.66 -9.72
CA GLU A 116 -25.49 -12.54 -11.05
C GLU A 116 -26.53 -13.63 -11.28
N VAL A 117 -26.21 -14.89 -10.99
CA VAL A 117 -27.16 -16.02 -11.08
C VAL A 117 -28.37 -15.79 -10.17
N GLN A 118 -28.15 -15.28 -8.95
CA GLN A 118 -29.25 -15.00 -8.05
C GLN A 118 -30.14 -13.86 -8.56
N LYS A 119 -29.55 -12.80 -9.13
CA LYS A 119 -30.29 -11.69 -9.74
C LYS A 119 -31.11 -12.15 -10.95
N GLU A 120 -30.50 -12.94 -11.83
CA GLU A 120 -31.16 -13.52 -13.00
C GLU A 120 -32.33 -14.41 -12.59
N SER A 121 -32.16 -15.27 -11.57
CA SER A 121 -33.25 -16.11 -11.05
C SER A 121 -34.42 -15.31 -10.44
N LEU A 122 -34.15 -14.14 -9.85
CA LEU A 122 -35.18 -13.25 -9.30
C LEU A 122 -35.93 -12.53 -10.43
N ASP A 123 -35.22 -12.11 -11.47
CA ASP A 123 -35.81 -11.47 -12.64
C ASP A 123 -36.67 -12.45 -13.44
N GLU A 124 -36.25 -13.71 -13.56
CA GLU A 124 -37.04 -14.79 -14.18
C GLU A 124 -38.33 -15.06 -13.40
N LYS A 125 -38.26 -15.22 -12.08
CA LYS A 125 -39.44 -15.38 -11.21
C LYS A 125 -40.40 -14.19 -11.33
N PHE A 126 -39.87 -12.98 -11.42
CA PHE A 126 -40.68 -11.78 -11.63
C PHE A 126 -41.36 -11.77 -12.99
N ASN A 127 -40.67 -12.19 -14.05
CA ASN A 127 -41.25 -12.29 -15.39
C ASN A 127 -42.37 -13.32 -15.44
N ILE A 128 -42.20 -14.47 -14.79
CA ILE A 128 -43.27 -15.47 -14.66
C ILE A 128 -44.49 -14.87 -13.94
N LEU A 129 -44.28 -14.14 -12.84
CA LEU A 129 -45.37 -13.47 -12.12
C LEU A 129 -46.13 -12.46 -13.02
N LEU A 130 -45.42 -11.72 -13.88
CA LEU A 130 -46.04 -10.79 -14.83
C LEU A 130 -46.96 -11.47 -15.84
N THR A 131 -46.64 -12.71 -16.27
CA THR A 131 -47.48 -13.43 -17.25
C THR A 131 -48.89 -13.76 -16.72
N ALA A 132 -49.06 -13.85 -15.39
CA ALA A 132 -50.33 -14.15 -14.74
C ALA A 132 -51.20 -12.91 -14.43
N LEU A 133 -50.72 -11.71 -14.77
CA LEU A 133 -51.36 -10.43 -14.47
C LEU A 133 -51.95 -9.78 -15.72
N ASP A 134 -53.02 -9.01 -15.54
CA ASP A 134 -53.58 -8.18 -16.62
C ASP A 134 -52.66 -7.01 -16.97
N LYS A 135 -52.83 -6.39 -18.15
CA LYS A 135 -51.95 -5.33 -18.66
C LYS A 135 -51.79 -4.15 -17.70
N ASP A 136 -52.88 -3.75 -17.05
CA ASP A 136 -52.85 -2.66 -16.07
C ASP A 136 -52.18 -3.08 -14.76
N GLU A 137 -52.39 -4.33 -14.33
CA GLU A 137 -51.72 -4.91 -13.16
C GLU A 137 -50.20 -5.03 -13.40
N GLN A 138 -49.78 -5.46 -14.59
CA GLN A 138 -48.38 -5.53 -14.99
C GLN A 138 -47.71 -4.16 -14.95
N ASN A 139 -48.37 -3.12 -15.47
CA ASN A 139 -47.85 -1.76 -15.47
C ASN A 139 -47.66 -1.22 -14.05
N VAL A 140 -48.63 -1.48 -13.15
CA VAL A 140 -48.53 -1.13 -11.74
C VAL A 140 -47.40 -1.86 -11.05
N LEU A 141 -47.25 -3.17 -11.27
CA LEU A 141 -46.22 -3.96 -10.60
C LEU A 141 -44.81 -3.61 -11.09
N LYS A 142 -44.62 -3.34 -12.39
CA LYS A 142 -43.35 -2.84 -12.95
C LYS A 142 -42.97 -1.48 -12.35
N ALA A 143 -43.91 -0.54 -12.28
CA ALA A 143 -43.68 0.78 -11.70
C ALA A 143 -43.28 0.73 -10.21
N ILE A 144 -43.77 -0.27 -9.46
CA ILE A 144 -43.37 -0.53 -8.07
C ILE A 144 -41.98 -1.17 -8.00
N LYS A 145 -41.65 -2.14 -8.88
CA LYS A 145 -40.31 -2.77 -8.93
C LYS A 145 -39.21 -1.76 -9.27
N GLU A 146 -39.48 -0.82 -10.18
CA GLU A 146 -38.53 0.22 -10.59
C GLU A 146 -38.23 1.23 -9.47
N GLN A 147 -39.24 1.55 -8.66
CA GLN A 147 -39.12 2.52 -7.58
C GLN A 147 -39.75 1.97 -6.31
N ASP A 148 -38.92 1.32 -5.50
CA ASP A 148 -39.35 0.80 -4.20
C ASP A 148 -39.74 1.95 -3.25
N GLY A 149 -40.86 1.80 -2.54
CA GLY A 149 -41.40 2.85 -1.68
C GLY A 149 -42.09 4.00 -2.43
N ILE A 150 -42.53 3.80 -3.67
CA ILE A 150 -43.29 4.81 -4.44
C ILE A 150 -44.58 5.21 -3.70
N SER A 151 -44.88 6.51 -3.70
CA SER A 151 -46.12 7.01 -3.10
C SER A 151 -47.33 6.66 -3.98
N GLN A 152 -48.49 6.41 -3.36
CA GLN A 152 -49.71 6.07 -4.10
C GLN A 152 -50.13 7.18 -5.10
N SER A 153 -49.89 8.45 -4.79
CA SER A 153 -50.17 9.57 -5.69
C SER A 153 -49.23 9.57 -6.89
N THR A 154 -47.93 9.38 -6.68
CA THR A 154 -46.93 9.29 -7.77
C THR A 154 -47.19 8.09 -8.66
N LEU A 155 -47.51 6.94 -8.08
CA LEU A 155 -47.80 5.72 -8.82
C LEU A 155 -49.01 5.90 -9.75
N LYS A 156 -50.06 6.58 -9.30
CA LYS A 156 -51.24 6.93 -10.11
C LYS A 156 -50.86 7.69 -11.38
N PHE A 157 -49.98 8.69 -11.26
CA PHE A 157 -49.53 9.48 -12.41
C PHE A 157 -48.63 8.69 -13.35
N ARG A 158 -47.79 7.79 -12.83
CA ARG A 158 -46.88 6.96 -13.65
C ARG A 158 -47.61 5.93 -14.51
N VAL A 159 -48.71 5.37 -14.00
CA VAL A 159 -49.46 4.29 -14.66
C VAL A 159 -50.73 4.74 -15.37
N ASP A 160 -51.04 6.04 -15.32
CA ASP A 160 -52.24 6.67 -15.92
C ASP A 160 -53.56 5.94 -15.60
N LEU A 161 -53.73 5.55 -14.33
CA LEU A 161 -54.95 4.88 -13.86
C LEU A 161 -55.80 5.79 -12.97
N SER A 162 -57.12 5.57 -13.00
CA SER A 162 -58.03 6.23 -12.07
C SER A 162 -57.73 5.82 -10.62
N LYS A 163 -57.98 6.74 -9.67
CA LYS A 163 -57.74 6.51 -8.23
C LYS A 163 -58.42 5.23 -7.74
N THR A 164 -59.65 4.98 -8.20
CA THR A 164 -60.45 3.80 -7.84
C THR A 164 -59.83 2.52 -8.39
N LYS A 165 -59.46 2.49 -9.68
CA LYS A 165 -58.87 1.31 -10.32
C LYS A 165 -57.51 0.96 -9.72
N LEU A 166 -56.65 1.95 -9.50
CA LEU A 166 -55.37 1.75 -8.80
C LEU A 166 -55.58 1.20 -7.37
N SER A 167 -56.55 1.73 -6.62
CA SER A 167 -56.83 1.26 -5.26
C SER A 167 -57.29 -0.20 -5.22
N LEU A 168 -58.08 -0.64 -6.20
CA LEU A 168 -58.51 -2.04 -6.33
C LEU A 168 -57.33 -2.97 -6.62
N ILE A 169 -56.47 -2.59 -7.58
CA ILE A 169 -55.26 -3.35 -7.93
C ILE A 169 -54.30 -3.44 -6.73
N LEU A 170 -54.06 -2.33 -6.03
CA LEU A 170 -53.20 -2.35 -4.84
C LEU A 170 -53.79 -3.21 -3.71
N THR A 171 -55.11 -3.33 -3.64
CA THR A 171 -55.76 -4.21 -2.66
C THR A 171 -55.66 -5.69 -3.07
N SER A 172 -55.78 -5.99 -4.37
CA SER A 172 -55.58 -7.36 -4.88
C SER A 172 -54.14 -7.82 -4.67
N PHE A 173 -53.16 -6.96 -4.92
CA PHE A 173 -51.74 -7.25 -4.71
C PHE A 173 -51.38 -7.44 -3.24
N GLU A 174 -51.97 -6.66 -2.34
CA GLU A 174 -51.79 -6.82 -0.89
C GLU A 174 -52.38 -8.15 -0.41
N LYS A 175 -53.59 -8.52 -0.88
CA LYS A 175 -54.20 -9.83 -0.59
C LYS A 175 -53.38 -11.00 -1.13
N LYS A 176 -52.78 -10.85 -2.32
CA LYS A 176 -51.87 -11.82 -2.93
C LYS A 176 -50.46 -11.79 -2.30
N ASN A 177 -50.23 -11.01 -1.25
CA ASN A 177 -48.93 -10.84 -0.59
C ASN A 177 -47.80 -10.39 -1.53
N LEU A 178 -48.11 -9.65 -2.60
CA LEU A 178 -47.12 -9.15 -3.55
C LEU A 178 -46.52 -7.80 -3.13
N ILE A 179 -47.30 -6.99 -2.39
CA ILE A 179 -46.89 -5.66 -1.96
C ILE A 179 -47.20 -5.44 -0.47
N THR A 180 -46.54 -4.45 0.13
CA THR A 180 -46.83 -3.96 1.48
C THR A 180 -47.02 -2.45 1.44
N LYS A 181 -48.04 -1.96 2.16
CA LYS A 181 -48.30 -0.53 2.31
C LYS A 181 -47.77 -0.06 3.66
N VAL A 182 -46.88 0.91 3.66
CA VAL A 182 -46.37 1.56 4.88
C VAL A 182 -46.93 2.98 4.92
N LYS A 183 -47.58 3.34 6.02
CA LYS A 183 -48.12 4.68 6.24
C LYS A 183 -47.02 5.60 6.78
N THR A 184 -46.74 6.68 6.06
CA THR A 184 -45.87 7.76 6.51
C THR A 184 -46.69 9.05 6.55
N GLY A 185 -47.18 9.41 7.74
CA GLY A 185 -48.09 10.54 7.92
C GLY A 185 -49.44 10.32 7.21
N LYS A 186 -49.77 11.18 6.23
CA LYS A 186 -51.02 11.10 5.43
C LYS A 186 -50.86 10.32 4.11
N ILE A 187 -49.67 9.82 3.82
CA ILE A 187 -49.33 9.21 2.52
C ILE A 187 -49.00 7.72 2.71
N ASN A 188 -49.48 6.89 1.79
CA ASN A 188 -49.11 5.48 1.72
C ASN A 188 -47.94 5.31 0.75
N HIS A 189 -46.86 4.71 1.25
CA HIS A 189 -45.74 4.23 0.45
C HIS A 189 -45.91 2.74 0.18
N ILE A 190 -45.65 2.35 -1.06
CA ILE A 190 -45.89 0.99 -1.55
C ILE A 190 -44.54 0.34 -1.82
N TYR A 191 -44.33 -0.82 -1.20
CA TYR A 191 -43.10 -1.60 -1.31
C TYR A 191 -43.39 -2.97 -1.91
N LEU A 192 -42.47 -3.49 -2.71
CA LEU A 192 -42.56 -4.86 -3.21
C LEU A 192 -42.20 -5.82 -2.07
N LYS A 193 -43.04 -6.82 -1.79
CA LYS A 193 -42.72 -7.82 -0.77
C LYS A 193 -41.71 -8.80 -1.37
N LYS A 194 -40.51 -8.86 -0.80
CA LYS A 194 -39.50 -9.86 -1.20
C LYS A 194 -40.06 -11.25 -0.92
N ALA A 195 -40.06 -12.12 -1.93
CA ALA A 195 -40.28 -13.55 -1.71
C ALA A 195 -39.14 -14.04 -0.78
N VAL A 196 -39.51 -14.52 0.41
CA VAL A 196 -38.61 -15.21 1.34
C VAL A 196 -38.29 -16.58 0.77
#